data_AF-A0A352SZN5-F1
#
_entry.id   AF-A0A352SZN5-F1
#
_cell.length_a   1.000
_cell.length_b   1.000
_cell.length_c   1.000
_cell.angle_alpha   90.00
_cell.angle_beta   90.00
_cell.angle_gamma   90.00
#
_symmetry.space_group_name_H-M   'P 1'
#
loop_
_entity.id
_entity.type
_entity.pdbx_description
1 polymer ?
#
loop_
_entity_poly.entity_id
_entity_poly.type
_entity_poly.pdbx_seq_one_letter_code
_entity_poly.pdbx_strand_id
1 'polypeptide(L)'
;MDWNKAATILISAFIILNVFLFSSSYNNVFSENFNANSDEQFMGNLENVLKEKGISIKCKLPEETYLLPILSTEYEIVDVNEKLLSRFLGPGIEPVQDVTQYSNENGEILEILDGKKLHYTVREK
;
A
#
# COMPACT_ATOMS: atom_id res chain seq x y z
N MET A 1 54.28 -16.46 -7.30
CA MET A 1 53.44 -15.23 -7.38
C MET A 1 53.34 -14.65 -5.99
N ASP A 2 53.72 -13.39 -5.80
CA ASP A 2 53.67 -12.73 -4.49
C ASP A 2 52.20 -12.56 -4.07
N TRP A 3 51.67 -13.55 -3.35
CA TRP A 3 50.27 -13.60 -2.89
C TRP A 3 49.87 -12.33 -2.12
N ASN A 4 50.81 -11.79 -1.34
CA ASN A 4 50.63 -10.53 -0.61
C ASN A 4 50.44 -9.31 -1.54
N LYS A 5 51.15 -9.26 -2.67
CA LYS A 5 50.99 -8.17 -3.65
C LYS A 5 49.64 -8.27 -4.35
N ALA A 6 49.24 -9.49 -4.73
CA ALA A 6 47.93 -9.73 -5.35
C ALA A 6 46.77 -9.34 -4.42
N ALA A 7 46.84 -9.71 -3.14
CA ALA A 7 45.83 -9.34 -2.16
C ALA A 7 45.73 -7.82 -1.97
N THR A 8 46.88 -7.12 -1.91
CA THR A 8 46.93 -5.66 -1.75
C THR A 8 46.32 -4.95 -2.97
N ILE A 9 46.62 -5.41 -4.18
CA ILE A 9 46.04 -4.86 -5.41
C ILE A 9 44.52 -5.07 -5.42
N LEU A 10 44.05 -6.26 -5.05
CA LEU A 10 42.62 -6.58 -5.02
C LEU A 10 41.85 -5.69 -4.04
N ILE A 11 42.37 -5.52 -2.82
CA ILE A 11 41.78 -4.65 -1.80
C ILE A 11 41.75 -3.20 -2.29
N SER A 12 42.84 -2.72 -2.88
CA SER A 12 42.93 -1.35 -3.38
C SER A 12 41.93 -1.10 -4.52
N ALA A 13 41.81 -2.03 -5.47
CA ALA A 13 40.84 -1.95 -6.55
C ALA A 13 39.39 -1.99 -6.03
N PHE A 14 39.12 -2.81 -5.01
CA PHE A 14 37.81 -2.88 -4.37
C PHE A 14 37.42 -1.56 -3.72
N ILE A 15 38.35 -0.91 -2.99
CA ILE A 15 38.09 0.39 -2.37
C ILE A 15 37.81 1.45 -3.44
N ILE A 16 38.64 1.54 -4.49
CA ILE A 16 38.44 2.50 -5.59
C ILE A 16 37.09 2.30 -6.27
N LEU A 17 36.72 1.04 -6.55
CA LEU A 17 35.44 0.70 -7.17
C LEU A 17 34.27 1.15 -6.29
N ASN A 18 34.33 0.90 -4.98
CA ASN A 18 33.26 1.31 -4.07
C ASN A 18 33.12 2.84 -3.97
N VAL A 19 34.24 3.59 -3.96
CA VAL A 19 34.20 5.06 -3.99
C VAL A 19 33.59 5.57 -5.30
N PHE A 20 33.97 4.97 -6.43
CA PHE A 20 33.40 5.31 -7.73
C PHE A 20 31.89 5.03 -7.79
N LEU A 21 31.46 3.85 -7.32
CA LEU A 21 30.05 3.48 -7.25
C LEU A 21 29.27 4.41 -6.33
N PHE A 22 29.83 4.78 -5.17
CA PHE A 22 29.19 5.72 -4.25
C PHE A 22 28.99 7.10 -4.90
N SER A 23 30.04 7.64 -5.53
CA SER A 23 29.97 8.94 -6.22
C SER A 23 28.97 8.92 -7.39
N SER A 24 29.00 7.86 -8.22
CA SER A 24 28.08 7.69 -9.35
C SER A 24 26.62 7.53 -8.89
N SER A 25 26.39 6.75 -7.83
CA SER A 25 25.07 6.53 -7.25
C SER A 25 24.54 7.76 -6.52
N TYR A 26 25.41 8.60 -5.94
CA TYR A 26 24.98 9.80 -5.23
C TYR A 26 24.17 10.73 -6.15
N ASN A 27 24.64 10.97 -7.37
CA ASN A 27 23.92 11.84 -8.31
C ASN A 27 22.61 11.24 -8.86
N ASN A 28 22.51 9.90 -8.95
CA ASN A 28 21.30 9.23 -9.46
C ASN A 28 20.26 8.90 -8.39
N VAL A 29 20.67 8.74 -7.12
CA VAL A 29 19.77 8.39 -6.01
C VAL A 29 19.36 9.64 -5.19
N PHE A 30 20.21 10.68 -5.14
CA PHE A 30 19.88 11.97 -4.51
C PHE A 30 19.38 13.04 -5.49
N SER A 31 19.33 12.76 -6.80
CA SER A 31 18.42 13.52 -7.64
C SER A 31 17.02 13.06 -7.26
N GLU A 32 16.37 13.85 -6.40
CA GLU A 32 14.94 13.81 -6.17
C GLU A 32 14.24 13.54 -7.49
N ASN A 33 13.29 12.58 -7.49
CA ASN A 33 12.39 12.26 -8.58
C ASN A 33 12.23 13.47 -9.50
N PHE A 34 12.80 13.40 -10.72
CA PHE A 34 12.78 14.51 -11.67
C PHE A 34 11.42 15.22 -11.59
N ASN A 35 11.40 16.38 -10.93
CA ASN A 35 10.16 17.04 -10.62
C ASN A 35 9.80 17.86 -11.84
N ALA A 36 9.13 17.21 -12.78
CA ALA A 36 8.68 17.79 -14.04
C ALA A 36 7.90 19.10 -13.83
N ASN A 37 7.27 19.30 -12.66
CA ASN A 37 6.55 20.52 -12.31
C ASN A 37 7.47 21.70 -11.93
N SER A 38 8.72 21.44 -11.51
CA SER A 38 9.70 22.48 -11.16
C SER A 38 10.54 22.98 -12.35
N ASP A 39 10.41 22.35 -13.51
CA ASP A 39 11.11 22.75 -14.73
C ASP A 39 10.17 23.60 -15.61
N GLU A 40 10.34 24.92 -15.55
CA GLU A 40 9.57 25.88 -16.38
C GLU A 40 9.70 25.59 -17.89
N GLN A 41 10.84 25.08 -18.34
CA GLN A 41 11.02 24.68 -19.75
C GLN A 41 10.19 23.44 -20.08
N PHE A 42 10.10 22.47 -19.16
CA PHE A 42 9.28 21.29 -19.34
C PHE A 42 7.80 21.64 -19.46
N MET A 43 7.29 22.51 -18.57
CA MET A 43 5.89 22.95 -18.58
C MET A 43 5.54 23.75 -19.84
N GLY A 44 6.41 24.66 -20.28
CA GLY A 44 6.24 25.38 -21.55
C GLY A 44 6.25 24.46 -22.77
N ASN A 45 7.09 23.42 -22.77
CA ASN A 45 7.09 22.41 -23.81
C ASN A 45 5.83 21.54 -23.80
N LEU A 46 5.30 21.20 -22.63
CA LEU A 46 4.09 20.40 -22.49
C LEU A 46 2.87 21.09 -23.12
N GLU A 47 2.65 22.37 -22.81
CA GLU A 47 1.52 23.13 -23.36
C GLU A 47 1.58 23.19 -24.90
N ASN A 48 2.78 23.42 -25.45
CA ASN A 48 3.00 23.47 -26.88
C ASN A 48 2.70 22.11 -27.55
N VAL A 49 3.22 21.02 -26.99
CA VAL A 49 2.98 19.66 -27.51
C VAL A 49 1.50 19.28 -27.48
N LEU A 50 0.79 19.62 -26.40
CA LEU A 50 -0.64 19.34 -26.28
C LEU A 50 -1.45 20.15 -27.29
N LYS A 51 -1.09 21.42 -27.49
CA LYS A 51 -1.73 22.30 -28.48
C LYS A 51 -1.50 21.82 -29.91
N GLU A 52 -0.29 21.36 -30.24
CA GLU A 52 0.01 20.73 -31.54
C GLU A 52 -0.86 19.50 -31.82
N LYS A 53 -1.24 18.76 -30.77
CA LYS A 53 -2.14 17.60 -30.85
C LYS A 53 -3.63 17.96 -30.81
N GLY A 54 -3.97 19.26 -30.78
CA GLY A 54 -5.36 19.72 -30.70
C GLY A 54 -6.00 19.53 -29.32
N ILE A 55 -5.21 19.33 -28.26
CA ILE A 55 -5.67 19.15 -26.89
C ILE A 55 -5.56 20.50 -26.16
N SER A 56 -6.66 20.97 -25.58
CA SER A 56 -6.70 22.22 -24.79
C SER A 56 -6.95 21.90 -23.33
N ILE A 57 -6.05 22.36 -22.46
CA ILE A 57 -6.22 22.31 -21.00
C ILE A 57 -7.03 23.54 -20.57
N LYS A 58 -8.09 23.34 -19.78
CA LYS A 58 -8.95 24.41 -19.24
C LYS A 58 -8.92 24.47 -17.71
N CYS A 59 -7.83 24.01 -17.10
CA CYS A 59 -7.60 24.07 -15.67
C CYS A 59 -6.21 24.62 -15.38
N LYS A 60 -6.00 25.12 -14.17
CA LYS A 60 -4.66 25.47 -13.69
C LYS A 60 -3.86 24.18 -13.50
N LEU A 61 -2.67 24.10 -14.10
CA LEU A 61 -1.76 22.99 -13.85
C LEU A 61 -1.23 23.07 -12.41
N PRO A 62 -1.15 21.94 -11.69
CA PRO A 62 -0.64 21.93 -10.33
C PRO A 62 0.86 22.30 -10.34
N GLU A 63 1.21 23.33 -9.58
CA GLU A 63 2.59 23.82 -9.44
C GLU A 63 3.39 22.96 -8.44
N GLU A 64 2.69 22.21 -7.58
CA GLU A 64 3.28 21.38 -6.54
C GLU A 64 2.75 19.94 -6.60
N THR A 65 3.62 18.99 -6.31
CA THR A 65 3.25 17.57 -6.20
C THR A 65 2.78 17.30 -4.77
N TYR A 66 1.49 17.05 -4.59
CA TYR A 66 0.97 16.60 -3.29
C TYR A 66 1.39 15.15 -3.04
N LEU A 67 2.18 14.93 -1.98
CA LEU A 67 2.40 13.58 -1.47
C LEU A 67 1.09 13.11 -0.81
N LEU A 68 0.53 12.01 -1.30
CA LEU A 68 -0.59 11.35 -0.64
C LEU A 68 -0.12 10.88 0.75
N PRO A 69 -0.81 11.26 1.84
CA PRO A 69 -0.46 10.79 3.16
C PRO A 69 -0.62 9.27 3.23
N ILE A 70 0.26 8.62 4.01
CA ILE A 70 0.14 7.18 4.27
C ILE A 70 -1.15 6.95 5.06
N LEU A 71 -2.09 6.22 4.46
CA LEU A 71 -3.30 5.78 5.15
C LEU A 71 -2.95 4.56 6.00
N SER A 72 -2.80 4.76 7.31
CA SER A 72 -2.70 3.65 8.26
C SER A 72 -4.10 3.17 8.63
N THR A 73 -4.37 1.87 8.45
CA THR A 73 -5.65 1.24 8.80
C THR A 73 -5.42 0.04 9.68
N GLU A 74 -6.17 -0.07 10.78
CA GLU A 74 -6.26 -1.28 11.59
C GLU A 74 -7.58 -1.99 11.29
N TYR A 75 -7.54 -3.32 11.21
CA TYR A 75 -8.76 -4.10 11.07
C TYR A 75 -9.31 -4.42 12.45
N GLU A 76 -10.54 -3.99 12.71
CA GLU A 76 -11.28 -4.48 13.88
C GLU A 76 -11.80 -5.89 13.60
N ILE A 77 -11.50 -6.82 14.51
CA ILE A 77 -12.05 -8.18 14.50
C ILE A 77 -13.31 -8.16 15.38
N VAL A 78 -14.39 -8.73 14.84
CA VAL A 78 -15.65 -8.90 15.55
C VAL A 78 -15.45 -9.84 16.73
N ASP A 79 -15.69 -9.33 17.93
CA ASP A 79 -15.78 -10.13 19.14
C ASP A 79 -17.10 -10.94 19.15
N VAL A 80 -16.98 -12.25 19.02
CA VAL A 80 -18.13 -13.16 19.03
C VAL A 80 -18.51 -13.43 20.48
N ASN A 81 -19.48 -12.68 20.98
CA ASN A 81 -19.98 -12.77 22.34
C ASN A 81 -21.50 -13.01 22.38
N GLU A 82 -22.00 -13.38 23.57
CA GLU A 82 -23.43 -13.65 23.81
C GLU A 82 -24.32 -12.47 23.40
N LYS A 83 -23.87 -11.23 23.59
CA LYS A 83 -24.61 -10.01 23.21
C LYS A 83 -24.76 -9.89 21.69
N LEU A 84 -23.72 -10.20 20.93
CA LEU A 84 -23.76 -10.21 19.48
C LEU A 84 -24.69 -11.32 18.98
N LEU A 85 -24.53 -12.54 19.49
CA LEU A 85 -25.34 -13.69 19.08
C LEU A 85 -26.82 -13.48 19.41
N SER A 86 -27.14 -13.00 20.61
CA SER A 86 -28.52 -12.73 21.02
C SER A 86 -29.21 -11.65 20.22
N ARG A 87 -28.47 -10.70 19.64
CA ARG A 87 -29.03 -9.66 18.76
C ARG A 87 -29.57 -10.23 17.44
N PHE A 88 -28.97 -11.30 16.92
CA PHE A 88 -29.34 -11.89 15.63
C PHE A 88 -30.15 -13.18 15.78
N LEU A 89 -29.83 -14.01 16.77
CA LEU A 89 -30.38 -15.36 16.91
C LEU A 89 -31.32 -15.52 18.12
N GLY A 90 -31.46 -14.48 18.95
CA GLY A 90 -32.21 -14.55 20.20
C GLY A 90 -31.41 -15.14 21.37
N PRO A 91 -31.99 -15.14 22.58
CA PRO A 91 -31.30 -15.60 23.78
C PRO A 91 -31.04 -17.11 23.75
N GLY A 92 -29.98 -17.56 24.46
CA GLY A 92 -29.69 -18.98 24.67
C GLY A 92 -28.64 -19.59 23.74
N ILE A 93 -28.07 -18.80 22.82
CA ILE A 93 -26.92 -19.22 22.00
C ILE A 93 -25.63 -18.70 22.64
N GLU A 94 -24.78 -19.61 23.09
CA GLU A 94 -23.49 -19.28 23.69
C GLU A 94 -22.37 -19.27 22.63
N PRO A 95 -21.42 -18.33 22.70
CA PRO A 95 -20.26 -18.31 21.81
C PRO A 95 -19.34 -19.50 22.10
N VAL A 96 -18.88 -20.17 21.04
CA VAL A 96 -17.95 -21.30 21.15
C VAL A 96 -16.66 -20.95 20.40
N GLN A 97 -15.53 -21.27 21.01
CA GLN A 97 -14.22 -21.03 20.41
C GLN A 97 -14.09 -21.79 19.08
N ASP A 98 -13.51 -21.13 18.08
CA ASP A 98 -13.31 -21.64 16.71
C ASP A 98 -14.61 -21.99 15.95
N VAL A 99 -15.78 -21.58 16.45
CA VAL A 99 -17.06 -21.70 15.76
C VAL A 99 -17.42 -20.37 15.12
N THR A 100 -17.58 -20.40 13.80
CA THR A 100 -17.94 -19.23 12.99
C THR A 100 -19.38 -19.23 12.52
N GLN A 101 -20.14 -20.31 12.71
CA GLN A 101 -21.52 -20.42 12.25
C GLN A 101 -22.45 -20.81 13.41
N TYR A 102 -23.52 -20.06 13.57
CA TYR A 102 -24.52 -20.21 14.62
C TYR A 102 -25.92 -20.24 14.01
N SER A 103 -26.84 -20.97 14.62
CA SER A 103 -28.23 -21.05 14.15
C SER A 103 -29.20 -21.20 15.30
N ASN A 104 -30.45 -20.77 15.12
CA ASN A 104 -31.52 -20.97 16.08
C ASN A 104 -32.64 -21.89 15.55
N GLU A 105 -33.60 -22.20 16.42
CA GLU A 105 -34.75 -23.06 16.11
C GLU A 105 -35.71 -22.44 15.08
N ASN A 106 -35.65 -21.12 14.88
CA ASN A 106 -36.46 -20.41 13.89
C ASN A 106 -35.91 -20.56 12.46
N GLY A 107 -34.76 -21.22 12.28
CA GLY A 107 -34.11 -21.38 10.98
C GLY A 107 -33.30 -20.15 10.56
N GLU A 108 -32.93 -19.29 11.50
CA GLU A 108 -32.04 -18.16 11.31
C GLU A 108 -30.60 -18.62 11.50
N ILE A 109 -29.69 -18.15 10.64
CA ILE A 109 -28.28 -18.55 10.62
C ILE A 109 -27.42 -17.28 10.59
N LEU A 110 -26.44 -17.21 11.50
CA LEU A 110 -25.42 -16.17 11.53
C LEU A 110 -24.04 -16.82 11.30
N GLU A 111 -23.35 -16.37 10.26
CA GLU A 111 -22.00 -16.79 9.91
C GLU A 111 -21.04 -15.60 10.03
N ILE A 112 -19.90 -15.79 10.71
CA ILE A 112 -18.83 -14.82 10.90
C ILE A 112 -17.67 -15.21 9.98
N LEU A 113 -17.49 -14.45 8.90
CA LEU A 113 -16.46 -14.66 7.89
C LEU A 113 -15.21 -13.84 8.23
N ASP A 114 -14.07 -14.52 8.33
CA ASP A 114 -12.74 -13.95 8.63
C ASP A 114 -12.68 -13.05 9.87
N GLY A 115 -13.64 -13.22 10.79
CA GLY A 115 -13.80 -12.34 11.96
C GLY A 115 -14.16 -10.89 11.60
N LYS A 116 -14.53 -10.58 10.35
CA LYS A 116 -14.74 -9.20 9.87
C LYS A 116 -16.11 -8.96 9.28
N LYS A 117 -16.79 -10.00 8.83
CA LYS A 117 -18.07 -9.89 8.12
C LYS A 117 -19.10 -10.82 8.75
N LEU A 118 -20.29 -10.28 8.98
CA LEU A 118 -21.45 -11.04 9.44
C LEU A 118 -22.35 -11.34 8.25
N HIS A 119 -22.71 -12.60 8.07
CA HIS A 119 -23.65 -13.07 7.08
C HIS A 119 -24.85 -13.67 7.79
N TYR A 120 -25.98 -12.96 7.71
CA TYR A 120 -27.22 -13.36 8.36
C TYR A 120 -28.22 -13.86 7.31
N THR A 121 -28.69 -15.09 7.47
CA THR A 121 -29.67 -15.72 6.57
C THR A 121 -30.90 -16.13 7.35
N VAL A 122 -32.07 -15.76 6.85
CA VAL A 122 -33.37 -16.21 7.36
C VAL A 122 -33.97 -17.13 6.31
N ARG A 123 -34.30 -18.37 6.68
CA ARG A 123 -34.98 -19.28 5.78
C ARG A 123 -36.46 -18.89 5.73
N GLU A 124 -36.95 -18.41 4.58
CA GLU A 124 -38.39 -18.22 4.39
C GLU A 124 -39.12 -19.56 4.50
N LYS A 125 -40.26 -19.53 5.20
CA LYS A 125 -41.14 -20.69 5.44
C LYS A 125 -41.89 -21.11 4.18
#